data_AF-A0A2E5CEI4-F1
#
_entry.id   AF-A0A2E5CEI4-F1
#
_cell.length_a   1.000
_cell.length_b   1.000
_cell.length_c   1.000
_cell.angle_alpha   90.00
_cell.angle_beta   90.00
_cell.angle_gamma   90.00
#
_symmetry.space_group_name_H-M   'P 1'
#
loop_
_entity.id
_entity.type
_entity.pdbx_description
1 polymer ?
#
loop_
_entity_poly.entity_id
_entity_poly.type
_entity_poly.pdbx_seq_one_letter_code
_entity_poly.pdbx_strand_id
1 'polypeptide(L)'
;MIRTWIVLPIFLFSLSAFATPEALNKRFEFKRSVDGTLESVRMKFVTKNFSILPYIEQIKDDIKSEIKRMRSKSFYQNELEEFLAELESDRPYDKSAAENVGLIRDAIENLPNIKVDESFNAVLSEGVLKKFEWDLKEALKMLDLAIVANPNDARFFYRKNVTYQVVVKALEFAKKRFDSVPLLNLASFVIVQVHDLVLEQRSFHQNMLLHYVQNYDAQELGLKKSEVDMILSSIYESRIGAMNLPESNAAASNWSRYGVNKFFTMLRSCNTKIRRTSRMYDAVNARYNFAFVEVVEDGNKVVKNLLNNGHSFSSKASTAYDYSNPNKVRRFRALLNLGELGLGFLPIPGWIKSNVESFIESFYVEQRLTEGALIGYFESKGNNEMATEIANQMANPYLIFN
;
A
#
# COMPACT_ATOMS: atom_id res chain seq x y z
N MET A 1 -24.71 12.98 -76.29
CA MET A 1 -23.99 13.75 -75.26
C MET A 1 -24.03 12.90 -73.97
N ILE A 2 -23.05 12.02 -73.79
CA ILE A 2 -23.01 11.05 -72.68
C ILE A 2 -22.11 11.62 -71.59
N ARG A 3 -22.67 11.90 -70.40
CA ARG A 3 -21.93 12.33 -69.21
C ARG A 3 -21.48 11.10 -68.44
N THR A 4 -20.20 10.76 -68.53
CA THR A 4 -19.52 9.82 -67.64
C THR A 4 -19.27 10.50 -66.30
N TRP A 5 -19.92 10.01 -65.24
CA TRP A 5 -19.58 10.34 -63.87
C TRP A 5 -18.51 9.36 -63.38
N ILE A 6 -17.32 9.86 -63.08
CA ILE A 6 -16.27 9.11 -62.40
C ILE A 6 -16.60 9.12 -60.91
N VAL A 7 -16.96 7.96 -60.36
CA VAL A 7 -17.11 7.75 -58.92
C VAL A 7 -15.75 7.31 -58.39
N LEU A 8 -15.07 8.19 -57.65
CA LEU A 8 -13.85 7.88 -56.91
C LEU A 8 -14.23 7.12 -55.63
N PRO A 9 -13.70 5.91 -55.35
CA PRO A 9 -13.90 5.26 -54.06
C PRO A 9 -13.00 5.96 -53.03
N ILE A 10 -13.61 6.73 -52.14
CA ILE A 10 -12.93 7.24 -50.94
C ILE A 10 -12.77 6.05 -49.99
N PHE A 11 -11.59 5.44 -49.97
CA PHE A 11 -11.18 4.54 -48.90
C PHE A 11 -10.97 5.37 -47.63
N LEU A 12 -12.03 5.50 -46.83
CA LEU A 12 -11.95 5.97 -45.44
C LEU A 12 -11.29 4.87 -44.60
N PHE A 13 -9.97 4.90 -44.48
CA PHE A 13 -9.31 4.25 -43.36
C PHE A 13 -9.65 5.05 -42.10
N SER A 14 -10.64 4.58 -41.34
CA SER A 14 -10.82 5.03 -39.96
C SER A 14 -9.66 4.47 -39.15
N LEU A 15 -8.59 5.26 -39.03
CA LEU A 15 -7.64 5.09 -37.93
C LEU A 15 -8.40 5.45 -36.64
N SER A 16 -9.04 4.46 -36.02
CA SER A 16 -9.43 4.56 -34.62
C SER A 16 -8.14 4.67 -33.82
N ALA A 17 -7.70 5.90 -33.58
CA ALA A 17 -6.74 6.18 -32.54
C ALA A 17 -7.43 5.81 -31.22
N PHE A 18 -7.15 4.62 -30.70
CA PHE A 18 -7.59 4.23 -29.37
C PHE A 18 -6.95 5.20 -28.38
N ALA A 19 -7.77 6.05 -27.77
CA ALA A 19 -7.30 6.97 -26.75
C ALA A 19 -6.93 6.17 -25.51
N THR A 20 -5.69 6.33 -25.05
CA THR A 20 -5.26 5.77 -23.77
C THR A 20 -6.17 6.27 -22.64
N PRO A 21 -6.54 5.41 -21.68
CA PRO A 21 -7.42 5.83 -20.58
C PRO A 21 -6.87 7.08 -19.91
N GLU A 22 -7.68 8.14 -19.82
CA GLU A 22 -7.24 9.44 -19.29
C GLU A 22 -6.64 9.30 -17.89
N ALA A 23 -7.26 8.46 -17.06
CA ALA A 23 -6.79 8.13 -15.72
C ALA A 23 -5.39 7.48 -15.71
N LEU A 24 -5.09 6.57 -16.66
CA LEU A 24 -3.74 6.00 -16.80
C LEU A 24 -2.73 7.09 -17.15
N ASN A 25 -3.05 7.92 -18.15
CA ASN A 25 -2.17 9.01 -18.58
C ASN A 25 -1.95 10.06 -17.49
N LYS A 26 -2.92 10.26 -16.59
CA LYS A 26 -2.75 11.14 -15.42
C LYS A 26 -1.64 10.61 -14.50
N ARG A 27 -1.56 9.29 -14.34
CA ARG A 27 -0.72 8.63 -13.33
C ARG A 27 0.65 8.19 -13.85
N PHE A 28 0.71 7.70 -15.09
CA PHE A 28 1.89 7.03 -15.64
C PHE A 28 2.41 7.67 -16.93
N GLU A 29 3.72 7.55 -17.12
CA GLU A 29 4.44 7.88 -18.33
C GLU A 29 5.16 6.63 -18.85
N PHE A 30 4.93 6.30 -20.12
CA PHE A 30 5.62 5.22 -20.83
C PHE A 30 6.83 5.81 -21.56
N LYS A 31 8.00 5.76 -20.92
CA LYS A 31 9.23 6.30 -21.48
C LYS A 31 9.76 5.35 -22.55
N ARG A 32 9.86 5.85 -23.78
CA ARG A 32 10.41 5.12 -24.93
C ARG A 32 11.78 5.68 -25.33
N SER A 33 12.63 4.80 -25.85
CA SER A 33 13.90 5.15 -26.48
C SER A 33 13.69 5.76 -27.88
N VAL A 34 14.76 6.22 -28.52
CA VAL A 34 14.71 6.81 -29.88
C VAL A 34 14.20 5.82 -30.94
N ASP A 35 14.50 4.53 -30.77
CA ASP A 35 14.02 3.42 -31.61
C ASP A 35 12.59 2.96 -31.25
N GLY A 36 11.94 3.60 -30.27
CA GLY A 36 10.56 3.31 -29.87
C GLY A 36 10.40 2.16 -28.88
N THR A 37 11.49 1.56 -28.41
CA THR A 37 11.47 0.51 -27.38
C THR A 37 11.05 1.09 -26.03
N LEU A 38 10.14 0.43 -25.32
CA LEU A 38 9.72 0.85 -23.98
C LEU A 38 10.86 0.65 -22.97
N GLU A 39 11.47 1.73 -22.49
CA GLU A 39 12.57 1.68 -21.51
C GLU A 39 12.08 1.50 -20.09
N SER A 40 11.04 2.25 -19.71
CA SER A 40 10.50 2.23 -18.34
C SER A 40 9.08 2.77 -18.29
N VAL A 41 8.35 2.37 -17.25
CA VAL A 41 7.08 2.98 -16.84
C VAL A 41 7.34 3.78 -15.58
N ARG A 42 6.99 5.07 -15.61
CA ARG A 42 7.29 6.03 -14.55
C ARG A 42 6.00 6.64 -13.99
N MET A 43 5.96 6.94 -12.70
CA MET A 43 4.95 7.82 -12.10
C MET A 43 5.19 9.26 -12.53
N LYS A 44 4.12 10.00 -12.82
CA LYS A 44 4.21 11.43 -13.18
C LYS A 44 4.44 12.37 -12.00
N PHE A 45 4.17 11.91 -10.78
CA PHE A 45 4.39 12.66 -9.55
C PHE A 45 5.42 11.93 -8.70
N VAL A 46 6.54 12.61 -8.45
CA VAL A 46 7.62 12.12 -7.58
C VAL A 46 7.91 13.23 -6.60
N THR A 47 8.02 12.88 -5.32
CA THR A 47 8.33 13.83 -4.26
C THR A 47 9.72 14.42 -4.49
N LYS A 48 9.80 15.61 -5.10
CA LYS A 48 11.09 16.28 -5.38
C LYS A 48 11.80 16.71 -4.09
N ASN A 49 11.04 16.96 -3.03
CA ASN A 49 11.52 17.42 -1.72
C ASN A 49 11.01 16.49 -0.61
N PHE A 50 11.61 15.31 -0.48
CA PHE A 50 11.35 14.44 0.67
C PHE A 50 11.65 15.16 1.99
N SER A 51 10.73 15.05 2.95
CA SER A 51 10.89 15.46 4.35
C SER A 51 10.06 14.55 5.23
N ILE A 52 10.54 14.30 6.45
CA ILE A 52 9.82 13.46 7.44
C ILE A 52 8.74 14.22 8.21
N LEU A 53 8.76 15.56 8.14
CA LEU A 53 7.88 16.42 8.92
C LEU A 53 6.38 16.13 8.75
N PRO A 54 5.86 15.87 7.53
CA PRO A 54 4.44 15.56 7.36
C PRO A 54 3.97 14.37 8.19
N TYR A 55 4.81 13.33 8.31
CA TYR A 55 4.49 12.17 9.12
C TYR A 55 4.58 12.46 10.62
N ILE A 56 5.56 13.25 11.05
CA ILE A 56 5.67 13.67 12.45
C ILE A 56 4.43 14.48 12.87
N GLU A 57 4.01 15.43 12.04
CA GLU A 57 2.82 16.24 12.28
C GLU A 57 1.56 15.38 12.32
N GLN A 58 1.39 14.48 11.35
CA GLN A 58 0.27 13.55 11.31
C GLN A 58 0.18 12.71 12.59
N ILE A 59 1.26 12.06 13.03
CA ILE A 59 1.23 11.25 14.26
C ILE A 59 0.90 12.12 15.48
N LYS A 60 1.50 13.31 15.61
CA LYS A 60 1.20 14.20 16.73
C LYS A 60 -0.27 14.55 16.79
N ASP A 61 -0.86 14.86 15.65
CA ASP A 61 -2.27 15.21 15.54
C ASP A 61 -3.19 14.01 15.78
N ASP A 62 -2.81 12.82 15.31
CA ASP A 62 -3.52 11.57 15.56
C ASP A 62 -3.58 11.26 17.07
N ILE A 63 -2.45 11.32 17.78
CA ILE A 63 -2.41 11.09 19.24
C ILE A 63 -3.26 12.13 19.98
N LYS A 64 -3.09 13.42 19.67
CA LYS A 64 -3.81 14.50 20.35
C LYS A 64 -5.32 14.40 20.11
N SER A 65 -5.71 14.07 18.88
CA SER A 65 -7.10 13.84 18.51
C SER A 65 -7.68 12.63 19.25
N GLU A 66 -6.90 11.57 19.40
CA GLU A 66 -7.31 10.39 20.16
C GLU A 66 -7.50 10.69 21.65
N ILE A 67 -6.52 11.32 22.29
CA ILE A 67 -6.61 11.74 23.70
C ILE A 67 -7.85 12.63 23.91
N LYS A 68 -8.19 13.48 22.95
CA LYS A 68 -9.42 14.29 23.01
C LYS A 68 -10.68 13.43 22.95
N ARG A 69 -10.74 12.43 22.07
CA ARG A 69 -11.87 11.47 21.96
C ARG A 69 -12.05 10.64 23.22
N MET A 70 -10.95 10.22 23.86
CA MET A 70 -10.97 9.46 25.12
C MET A 70 -11.66 10.20 26.28
N ARG A 71 -11.76 11.53 26.22
CA ARG A 71 -12.45 12.33 27.24
C ARG A 71 -13.96 12.06 27.28
N SER A 72 -14.56 11.69 26.15
CA SER A 72 -15.96 11.24 26.03
C SER A 72 -16.09 9.75 26.43
N LYS A 73 -15.92 9.48 27.73
CA LYS A 73 -15.67 8.14 28.29
C LYS A 73 -16.63 7.04 27.82
N SER A 74 -17.95 7.26 27.83
CA SER A 74 -18.92 6.19 27.53
C SER A 74 -18.92 5.77 26.05
N PHE A 75 -18.91 6.74 25.13
CA PHE A 75 -18.88 6.46 23.70
C PHE A 75 -17.55 5.85 23.27
N TYR A 76 -16.45 6.36 23.82
CA TYR A 76 -15.12 5.88 23.49
C TYR A 76 -14.89 4.43 23.91
N GLN A 77 -15.36 4.04 25.10
CA GLN A 77 -15.21 2.67 25.58
C GLN A 77 -15.94 1.67 24.68
N ASN A 78 -17.14 2.00 24.20
CA ASN A 78 -17.83 1.15 23.23
C ASN A 78 -17.06 1.04 21.91
N GLU A 79 -16.55 2.15 21.38
CA GLU A 79 -15.73 2.15 20.16
C GLU A 79 -14.46 1.29 20.33
N LEU A 80 -13.80 1.39 21.48
CA LEU A 80 -12.60 0.59 21.78
C LEU A 80 -12.94 -0.90 21.90
N GLU A 81 -14.01 -1.27 22.59
CA GLU A 81 -14.41 -2.68 22.70
C GLU A 81 -14.84 -3.26 21.34
N GLU A 82 -15.51 -2.49 20.49
CA GLU A 82 -15.82 -2.90 19.11
C GLU A 82 -14.53 -3.15 18.29
N PHE A 83 -13.55 -2.24 18.40
CA PHE A 83 -12.24 -2.41 17.77
C PHE A 83 -11.53 -3.68 18.25
N LEU A 84 -11.48 -3.91 19.57
CA LEU A 84 -10.82 -5.07 20.16
C LEU A 84 -11.54 -6.38 19.78
N ALA A 85 -12.87 -6.37 19.73
CA ALA A 85 -13.66 -7.50 19.25
C ALA A 85 -13.37 -7.81 17.78
N GLU A 86 -13.17 -6.80 16.93
CA GLU A 86 -12.73 -6.99 15.54
C GLU A 86 -11.33 -7.60 15.47
N LEU A 87 -10.40 -7.21 16.35
CA LEU A 87 -9.09 -7.87 16.44
C LEU A 87 -9.22 -9.35 16.81
N GLU A 88 -10.12 -9.70 17.71
CA GLU A 88 -10.35 -11.07 18.19
C GLU A 88 -11.18 -11.92 17.21
N SER A 89 -11.85 -11.27 16.26
CA SER A 89 -12.69 -11.95 15.28
C SER A 89 -11.91 -12.97 14.44
N ASP A 90 -12.57 -14.08 14.10
CA ASP A 90 -12.03 -15.10 13.18
C ASP A 90 -10.73 -15.79 13.60
N ARG A 91 -10.44 -15.81 14.91
CA ARG A 91 -9.30 -16.54 15.47
C ARG A 91 -9.67 -17.95 15.95
N PRO A 92 -8.82 -18.97 15.73
CA PRO A 92 -8.75 -20.09 16.66
C PRO A 92 -8.37 -19.52 18.04
N TYR A 93 -9.07 -19.91 19.11
CA TYR A 93 -8.75 -19.42 20.45
C TYR A 93 -7.33 -19.86 20.84
N ASP A 94 -6.38 -18.94 20.77
CA ASP A 94 -5.01 -19.14 21.25
C ASP A 94 -4.68 -18.06 22.29
N LYS A 95 -3.93 -18.46 23.32
CA LYS A 95 -3.63 -17.58 24.46
C LYS A 95 -2.73 -16.38 24.07
N SER A 96 -1.87 -16.57 23.08
CA SER A 96 -0.92 -15.55 22.58
C SER A 96 -1.67 -14.41 21.86
N ALA A 97 -2.71 -14.76 21.13
CA ALA A 97 -3.61 -13.87 20.43
C ALA A 97 -4.34 -12.92 21.38
N ALA A 98 -4.90 -13.44 22.48
CA ALA A 98 -5.57 -12.66 23.51
C ALA A 98 -4.59 -11.75 24.27
N GLU A 99 -3.39 -12.25 24.57
CA GLU A 99 -2.30 -11.45 25.18
C GLU A 99 -1.91 -10.27 24.27
N ASN A 100 -1.80 -10.48 22.96
CA ASN A 100 -1.51 -9.39 22.01
C ASN A 100 -2.61 -8.31 22.01
N VAL A 101 -3.88 -8.70 22.05
CA VAL A 101 -5.01 -7.74 22.09
C VAL A 101 -5.03 -6.96 23.39
N GLY A 102 -4.74 -7.62 24.53
CA GLY A 102 -4.57 -6.95 25.81
C GLY A 102 -3.47 -5.90 25.78
N LEU A 103 -2.32 -6.20 25.18
CA LEU A 103 -1.22 -5.24 25.04
C LEU A 103 -1.58 -4.07 24.12
N ILE A 104 -2.37 -4.29 23.06
CA ILE A 104 -2.88 -3.22 22.20
C ILE A 104 -3.83 -2.31 22.99
N ARG A 105 -4.73 -2.89 23.80
CA ARG A 105 -5.62 -2.14 24.70
C ARG A 105 -4.79 -1.27 25.66
N ASP A 106 -3.84 -1.87 26.37
CA ASP A 106 -2.97 -1.16 27.32
C ASP A 106 -2.20 -0.02 26.64
N ALA A 107 -1.71 -0.25 25.41
CA ALA A 107 -0.99 0.75 24.63
C ALA A 107 -1.87 1.96 24.28
N ILE A 108 -3.11 1.72 23.84
CA ILE A 108 -4.08 2.78 23.51
C ILE A 108 -4.53 3.52 24.78
N GLU A 109 -4.84 2.80 25.86
CA GLU A 109 -5.26 3.39 27.13
C GLU A 109 -4.16 4.22 27.80
N ASN A 110 -2.88 3.93 27.49
CA ASN A 110 -1.73 4.67 27.99
C ASN A 110 -1.44 5.97 27.20
N LEU A 111 -2.09 6.22 26.06
CA LEU A 111 -1.87 7.44 25.26
C LEU A 111 -1.98 8.75 26.06
N PRO A 112 -2.96 8.94 26.98
CA PRO A 112 -3.07 10.16 27.78
C PRO A 112 -1.86 10.44 28.69
N ASN A 113 -1.08 9.42 29.02
CA ASN A 113 0.13 9.56 29.84
C ASN A 113 1.35 10.02 29.01
N ILE A 114 1.23 10.02 27.68
CA ILE A 114 2.29 10.47 26.79
C ILE A 114 2.28 12.00 26.74
N LYS A 115 3.39 12.61 27.14
CA LYS A 115 3.62 14.05 26.96
C LYS A 115 4.02 14.35 25.52
N VAL A 116 3.03 14.35 24.61
CA VAL A 116 3.24 14.38 23.15
C VAL A 116 4.23 15.46 22.72
N ASP A 117 3.97 16.74 23.02
CA ASP A 117 4.83 17.82 22.53
C ASP A 117 6.24 17.77 23.13
N GLU A 118 6.38 17.45 24.42
CA GLU A 118 7.68 17.30 25.07
C GLU A 118 8.50 16.15 24.45
N SER A 119 7.88 14.98 24.27
CA SER A 119 8.54 13.80 23.71
C SER A 119 9.01 14.02 22.27
N PHE A 120 8.14 14.58 21.41
CA PHE A 120 8.50 14.84 20.02
C PHE A 120 9.57 15.93 19.89
N ASN A 121 9.49 17.00 20.70
CA ASN A 121 10.51 18.04 20.70
C ASN A 121 11.87 17.49 21.15
N ALA A 122 11.89 16.63 22.16
CA ALA A 122 13.12 15.98 22.63
C ALA A 122 13.73 15.06 21.56
N VAL A 123 12.92 14.28 20.85
CA VAL A 123 13.42 13.45 19.74
C VAL A 123 13.99 14.29 18.59
N LEU A 124 13.33 15.41 18.26
CA LEU A 124 13.78 16.32 17.21
C LEU A 124 15.10 17.02 17.57
N SER A 125 15.31 17.40 18.84
CA SER A 125 16.50 18.13 19.28
C SER A 125 17.79 17.31 19.20
N GLU A 126 17.71 15.98 19.29
CA GLU A 126 18.89 15.09 19.21
C GLU A 126 19.48 14.96 17.79
N GLY A 127 18.81 15.52 16.77
CA GLY A 127 19.29 15.54 15.39
C GLY A 127 19.31 14.16 14.68
N VAL A 128 18.89 13.09 15.36
CA VAL A 128 18.78 11.73 14.82
C VAL A 128 17.87 11.71 13.59
N LEU A 129 16.66 12.27 13.74
CA LEU A 129 15.66 12.30 12.67
C LEU A 129 16.11 13.16 11.47
N LYS A 130 16.80 14.27 11.72
CA LYS A 130 17.37 15.12 10.65
C LYS A 130 18.45 14.40 9.86
N LYS A 131 19.32 13.65 10.53
CA LYS A 131 20.34 12.83 9.87
C LYS A 131 19.70 11.72 9.05
N PHE A 132 18.72 11.02 9.61
CA PHE A 132 17.95 10.00 8.91
C PHE A 132 17.26 10.55 7.66
N GLU A 133 16.61 11.72 7.74
CA GLU A 133 15.99 12.37 6.58
C GLU A 133 16.99 12.57 5.44
N TRP A 134 18.20 13.07 5.78
CA TRP A 134 19.26 13.31 4.80
C TRP A 134 19.77 12.00 4.18
N ASP A 135 20.10 11.00 5.00
CA ASP A 135 20.59 9.69 4.53
C ASP A 135 19.55 9.00 3.64
N LEU A 136 18.27 9.05 4.03
CA LEU A 136 17.17 8.47 3.26
C LEU A 136 16.99 9.22 1.93
N LYS A 137 17.02 10.55 1.94
CA LYS A 137 16.92 11.37 0.72
C LYS A 137 17.99 10.99 -0.31
N GLU A 138 19.23 10.78 0.09
CA GLU A 138 20.29 10.34 -0.81
C GLU A 138 20.05 8.93 -1.35
N ALA A 139 19.60 8.00 -0.50
CA ALA A 139 19.26 6.65 -0.94
C ALA A 139 18.09 6.63 -1.94
N LEU A 140 17.06 7.47 -1.74
CA LEU A 140 15.92 7.57 -2.64
C LEU A 140 16.30 8.07 -4.04
N LYS A 141 17.29 8.97 -4.15
CA LYS A 141 17.83 9.40 -5.46
C LYS A 141 18.42 8.22 -6.25
N MET A 142 19.08 7.28 -5.57
CA MET A 142 19.64 6.09 -6.20
C MET A 142 18.56 5.09 -6.62
N LEU A 143 17.50 4.96 -5.80
CA LEU A 143 16.36 4.09 -6.08
C LEU A 143 15.58 4.51 -7.33
N ASP A 144 15.42 5.82 -7.56
CA ASP A 144 14.47 6.37 -8.53
C ASP A 144 13.07 5.77 -8.33
N LEU A 145 12.40 6.16 -7.23
CA LEU A 145 11.07 5.65 -6.87
C LEU A 145 10.03 5.83 -7.98
N ALA A 146 10.26 6.79 -8.89
CA ALA A 146 9.40 7.05 -10.04
C ALA A 146 9.20 5.81 -10.91
N ILE A 147 10.23 4.97 -11.07
CA ILE A 147 10.17 3.79 -11.93
C ILE A 147 9.34 2.71 -11.23
N VAL A 148 8.19 2.40 -11.82
CA VAL A 148 7.28 1.33 -11.36
C VAL A 148 7.45 0.05 -12.18
N ALA A 149 8.01 0.14 -13.38
CA ALA A 149 8.43 -1.01 -14.17
C ALA A 149 9.62 -0.66 -15.08
N ASN A 150 10.57 -1.58 -15.20
CA ASN A 150 11.64 -1.60 -16.19
C ASN A 150 11.54 -2.91 -17.01
N PRO A 151 10.91 -2.86 -18.20
CA PRO A 151 10.67 -4.04 -19.03
C PRO A 151 11.92 -4.74 -19.56
N ASN A 152 13.08 -4.06 -19.59
CA ASN A 152 14.27 -4.56 -20.29
C ASN A 152 15.40 -5.02 -19.36
N ASP A 153 15.23 -4.91 -18.04
CA ASP A 153 16.22 -5.30 -17.06
C ASP A 153 15.61 -6.19 -15.98
N ALA A 154 15.81 -7.50 -16.14
CA ALA A 154 15.25 -8.54 -15.28
C ALA A 154 15.80 -8.58 -13.85
N ARG A 155 16.71 -7.65 -13.50
CA ARG A 155 17.29 -7.53 -12.16
C ARG A 155 17.31 -6.07 -11.70
N PHE A 156 16.49 -5.21 -12.29
CA PHE A 156 16.51 -3.78 -12.03
C PHE A 156 16.24 -3.46 -10.56
N PHE A 157 15.16 -4.02 -9.98
CA PHE A 157 14.79 -3.72 -8.61
C PHE A 157 15.62 -4.52 -7.61
N TYR A 158 15.94 -5.78 -7.92
CA TYR A 158 16.78 -6.63 -7.07
C TYR A 158 18.15 -5.99 -6.78
N ARG A 159 18.80 -5.39 -7.79
CA ARG A 159 20.10 -4.70 -7.59
C ARG A 159 19.98 -3.39 -6.81
N LYS A 160 18.79 -2.80 -6.72
CA LYS A 160 18.58 -1.48 -6.12
C LYS A 160 18.15 -1.51 -4.66
N ASN A 161 18.10 -2.65 -3.96
CA ASN A 161 17.58 -2.71 -2.59
C ASN A 161 18.56 -2.16 -1.49
N VAL A 162 18.87 -0.87 -1.54
CA VAL A 162 19.94 -0.21 -0.75
C VAL A 162 19.44 0.46 0.54
N THR A 163 18.13 0.67 0.70
CA THR A 163 17.58 1.53 1.77
C THR A 163 17.58 0.92 3.16
N TYR A 164 17.57 -0.41 3.29
CA TYR A 164 17.60 -1.07 4.61
C TYR A 164 18.80 -0.64 5.47
N GLN A 165 19.95 -0.40 4.83
CA GLN A 165 21.17 0.05 5.52
C GLN A 165 21.01 1.46 6.12
N VAL A 166 20.14 2.30 5.55
CA VAL A 166 19.84 3.63 6.10
C VAL A 166 19.11 3.49 7.44
N VAL A 167 18.10 2.61 7.51
CA VAL A 167 17.35 2.34 8.74
C VAL A 167 18.26 1.81 9.83
N VAL A 168 19.07 0.79 9.54
CA VAL A 168 20.00 0.20 10.51
C VAL A 168 20.95 1.25 11.09
N LYS A 169 21.59 2.06 10.24
CA LYS A 169 22.48 3.14 10.68
C LYS A 169 21.77 4.19 11.52
N ALA A 170 20.53 4.54 11.17
CA ALA A 170 19.73 5.50 11.92
C ALA A 170 19.34 4.97 13.30
N LEU A 171 18.92 3.70 13.40
CA LEU A 171 18.60 3.04 14.67
C LEU A 171 19.83 2.89 15.58
N GLU A 172 20.99 2.52 15.03
CA GLU A 172 22.24 2.49 15.78
C GLU A 172 22.66 3.87 16.29
N PHE A 173 22.43 4.91 15.49
CA PHE A 173 22.70 6.28 15.90
C PHE A 173 21.71 6.75 16.98
N ALA A 174 20.43 6.39 16.87
CA ALA A 174 19.42 6.66 17.88
C ALA A 174 19.78 6.05 19.23
N LYS A 175 20.18 4.76 19.24
CA LYS A 175 20.64 4.05 20.46
C LYS A 175 21.80 4.72 21.17
N LYS A 176 22.64 5.47 20.44
CA LYS A 176 23.79 6.22 21.01
C LYS A 176 23.40 7.60 21.54
N ARG A 177 22.23 8.12 21.17
CA ARG A 177 21.78 9.48 21.49
C ARG A 177 20.71 9.51 22.58
N PHE A 178 19.87 8.48 22.66
CA PHE A 178 18.77 8.43 23.60
C PHE A 178 19.06 7.46 24.75
N ASP A 179 19.21 8.01 25.96
CA ASP A 179 19.26 7.22 27.20
C ASP A 179 17.86 6.83 27.70
N SER A 180 16.83 7.58 27.29
CA SER A 180 15.43 7.31 27.61
C SER A 180 14.85 6.27 26.64
N VAL A 181 14.44 5.12 27.18
CA VAL A 181 13.81 4.04 26.41
C VAL A 181 12.56 4.52 25.64
N PRO A 182 11.61 5.28 26.24
CA PRO A 182 10.48 5.83 25.49
C PRO A 182 10.88 6.74 24.32
N LEU A 183 11.88 7.61 24.49
CA LEU A 183 12.34 8.50 23.41
C LEU A 183 13.04 7.72 22.30
N LEU A 184 13.86 6.72 22.66
CA LEU A 184 14.46 5.80 21.70
C LEU A 184 13.41 5.03 20.91
N ASN A 185 12.37 4.53 21.57
CA ASN A 185 11.27 3.81 20.93
C ASN A 185 10.48 4.72 19.98
N LEU A 186 10.17 5.94 20.40
CA LEU A 186 9.51 6.93 19.54
C LEU A 186 10.36 7.26 18.30
N ALA A 187 11.65 7.53 18.48
CA ALA A 187 12.56 7.79 17.36
C ALA A 187 12.64 6.59 16.41
N SER A 188 12.75 5.37 16.96
CA SER A 188 12.83 4.13 16.18
C SER A 188 11.55 3.89 15.39
N PHE A 189 10.39 4.09 16.01
CA PHE A 189 9.08 3.99 15.35
C PHE A 189 8.99 4.95 14.16
N VAL A 190 9.34 6.23 14.36
CA VAL A 190 9.32 7.22 13.27
C VAL A 190 10.28 6.82 12.14
N ILE A 191 11.49 6.37 12.45
CA ILE A 191 12.47 5.94 11.44
C ILE A 191 11.93 4.79 10.57
N VAL A 192 11.41 3.74 11.21
CA VAL A 192 10.91 2.55 10.52
C VAL A 192 9.68 2.90 9.68
N GLN A 193 8.68 3.53 10.28
CA GLN A 193 7.44 3.86 9.60
C GLN A 193 7.65 4.81 8.43
N VAL A 194 8.48 5.85 8.56
CA VAL A 194 8.80 6.74 7.44
C VAL A 194 9.47 5.99 6.30
N HIS A 195 10.45 5.13 6.61
CA HIS A 195 11.13 4.33 5.59
C HIS A 195 10.11 3.48 4.82
N ASP A 196 9.24 2.78 5.54
CA ASP A 196 8.29 1.86 4.92
C ASP A 196 7.27 2.62 4.08
N LEU A 197 6.59 3.63 4.65
CA LEU A 197 5.58 4.45 3.95
C LEU A 197 6.12 5.09 2.66
N VAL A 198 7.38 5.50 2.63
CA VAL A 198 8.01 6.05 1.41
C VAL A 198 8.18 4.97 0.34
N LEU A 199 8.60 3.77 0.71
CA LEU A 199 8.81 2.67 -0.23
C LEU A 199 7.50 2.07 -0.72
N GLU A 200 6.45 2.09 0.11
CA GLU A 200 5.11 1.65 -0.25
C GLU A 200 4.56 2.33 -1.50
N GLN A 201 4.97 3.59 -1.75
CA GLN A 201 4.54 4.35 -2.92
C GLN A 201 4.76 3.58 -4.22
N ARG A 202 5.88 2.89 -4.38
CA ARG A 202 6.14 2.11 -5.61
C ARG A 202 5.17 0.94 -5.71
N SER A 203 5.08 0.11 -4.67
CA SER A 203 4.23 -1.09 -4.66
C SER A 203 2.76 -0.75 -4.87
N PHE A 204 2.30 0.35 -4.25
CA PHE A 204 0.97 0.89 -4.44
C PHE A 204 0.69 1.23 -5.90
N HIS A 205 1.55 2.02 -6.54
CA HIS A 205 1.38 2.39 -7.95
C HIS A 205 1.60 1.24 -8.92
N GLN A 206 2.40 0.24 -8.55
CA GLN A 206 2.50 -1.01 -9.30
C GLN A 206 1.17 -1.77 -9.27
N ASN A 207 0.49 -1.87 -8.11
CA ASN A 207 -0.84 -2.49 -8.04
C ASN A 207 -1.89 -1.68 -8.83
N MET A 208 -1.78 -0.34 -8.83
CA MET A 208 -2.58 0.51 -9.71
C MET A 208 -2.32 0.21 -11.20
N LEU A 209 -1.05 0.09 -11.61
CA LEU A 209 -0.70 -0.27 -12.99
C LEU A 209 -1.21 -1.67 -13.34
N LEU A 210 -1.17 -2.63 -12.40
CA LEU A 210 -1.73 -3.97 -12.58
C LEU A 210 -3.23 -3.95 -12.92
N HIS A 211 -4.00 -3.03 -12.33
CA HIS A 211 -5.41 -2.84 -12.70
C HIS A 211 -5.55 -2.47 -14.19
N TYR A 212 -4.77 -1.50 -14.66
CA TYR A 212 -4.86 -1.06 -16.06
C TYR A 212 -4.42 -2.15 -17.04
N VAL A 213 -3.27 -2.80 -16.80
CA VAL A 213 -2.77 -3.86 -17.71
C VAL A 213 -3.63 -5.14 -17.71
N GLN A 214 -4.46 -5.33 -16.67
CA GLN A 214 -5.42 -6.43 -16.63
C GLN A 214 -6.69 -6.11 -17.42
N ASN A 215 -7.21 -4.88 -17.28
CA ASN A 215 -8.59 -4.55 -17.71
C ASN A 215 -8.67 -3.87 -19.09
N TYR A 216 -7.53 -3.54 -19.68
CA TYR A 216 -7.45 -2.91 -21.01
C TYR A 216 -6.55 -3.72 -21.93
N ASP A 217 -6.87 -3.72 -23.22
CA ASP A 217 -6.02 -4.32 -24.23
C ASP A 217 -4.72 -3.53 -24.36
N ALA A 218 -3.63 -4.23 -24.72
CA ALA A 218 -2.31 -3.61 -24.83
C ALA A 218 -2.33 -2.38 -25.79
N GLN A 219 -3.08 -2.47 -26.89
CA GLN A 219 -3.19 -1.39 -27.87
C GLN A 219 -3.90 -0.16 -27.30
N GLU A 220 -4.93 -0.35 -26.46
CA GLU A 220 -5.62 0.74 -25.76
C GLU A 220 -4.67 1.45 -24.79
N LEU A 221 -3.67 0.75 -24.27
CA LEU A 221 -2.63 1.31 -23.40
C LEU A 221 -1.46 1.94 -24.17
N GLY A 222 -1.47 1.90 -25.50
CA GLY A 222 -0.33 2.34 -26.32
C GLY A 222 0.88 1.40 -26.20
N LEU A 223 0.63 0.12 -25.94
CA LEU A 223 1.62 -0.93 -25.68
C LEU A 223 1.50 -2.11 -26.65
N LYS A 224 2.59 -2.83 -26.84
CA LYS A 224 2.58 -4.17 -27.43
C LYS A 224 2.23 -5.19 -26.35
N LYS A 225 1.64 -6.33 -26.74
CA LYS A 225 1.36 -7.42 -25.80
C LYS A 225 2.63 -7.91 -25.09
N SER A 226 3.74 -8.02 -25.81
CA SER A 226 5.05 -8.36 -25.24
C SER A 226 5.53 -7.33 -24.21
N GLU A 227 5.25 -6.04 -24.41
CA GLU A 227 5.62 -4.99 -23.43
C GLU A 227 4.79 -5.14 -22.15
N VAL A 228 3.50 -5.45 -22.25
CA VAL A 228 2.66 -5.77 -21.09
C VAL A 228 3.21 -6.96 -20.31
N ASP A 229 3.61 -8.03 -20.99
CA ASP A 229 4.14 -9.22 -20.33
C ASP A 229 5.47 -8.92 -19.59
N MET A 230 6.32 -8.06 -20.17
CA MET A 230 7.56 -7.59 -19.51
C MET A 230 7.30 -6.61 -18.37
N ILE A 231 6.28 -5.76 -18.45
CA ILE A 231 5.83 -4.90 -17.34
C ILE A 231 5.40 -5.79 -16.16
N LEU A 232 4.59 -6.82 -16.41
CA LEU A 232 4.21 -7.78 -15.38
C LEU A 232 5.45 -8.41 -14.75
N SER A 233 6.41 -8.87 -15.55
CA SER A 233 7.64 -9.46 -15.02
C SER A 233 8.43 -8.50 -14.16
N SER A 234 8.50 -7.22 -14.56
CA SER A 234 9.14 -6.18 -13.77
C SER A 234 8.45 -5.90 -12.42
N ILE A 235 7.12 -5.85 -12.41
CA ILE A 235 6.34 -5.67 -11.18
C ILE A 235 6.49 -6.86 -10.23
N TYR A 236 6.58 -8.09 -10.73
CA TYR A 236 6.76 -9.25 -9.86
C TYR A 236 8.23 -9.42 -9.43
N GLU A 237 9.20 -8.97 -10.23
CA GLU A 237 10.62 -8.95 -9.87
C GLU A 237 10.90 -8.01 -8.70
N SER A 238 10.21 -6.85 -8.64
CA SER A 238 10.34 -5.93 -7.52
C SER A 238 9.85 -6.48 -6.18
N ARG A 239 9.13 -7.60 -6.20
CA ARG A 239 8.62 -8.30 -5.00
C ARG A 239 9.58 -9.38 -4.50
N ILE A 240 10.67 -9.64 -5.22
CA ILE A 240 11.67 -10.63 -4.82
C ILE A 240 12.47 -10.07 -3.66
N GLY A 241 12.44 -10.76 -2.52
CA GLY A 241 13.24 -10.38 -1.35
C GLY A 241 14.74 -10.36 -1.65
N ALA A 242 15.49 -9.46 -1.00
CA ALA A 242 16.92 -9.25 -1.26
C ALA A 242 17.79 -10.51 -1.17
N MET A 243 17.39 -11.48 -0.34
CA MET A 243 18.14 -12.73 -0.14
C MET A 243 17.69 -13.87 -1.07
N ASN A 244 16.65 -13.66 -1.88
CA ASN A 244 16.08 -14.70 -2.73
C ASN A 244 16.70 -14.71 -4.14
N LEU A 245 18.01 -14.98 -4.19
CA LEU A 245 18.76 -15.10 -5.43
C LEU A 245 18.22 -16.19 -6.38
N PRO A 246 17.76 -17.37 -5.90
CA PRO A 246 17.17 -18.37 -6.79
C PRO A 246 15.95 -17.85 -7.56
N GLU A 247 15.05 -17.12 -6.90
CA GLU A 247 13.88 -16.52 -7.55
C GLU A 247 14.28 -15.42 -8.53
N SER A 248 15.27 -14.59 -8.19
CA SER A 248 15.82 -13.59 -9.12
C SER A 248 16.43 -14.23 -10.38
N ASN A 249 17.12 -15.36 -10.23
CA ASN A 249 17.64 -16.13 -11.36
C ASN A 249 16.52 -16.73 -12.22
N ALA A 250 15.44 -17.21 -11.60
CA ALA A 250 14.27 -17.72 -12.30
C ALA A 250 13.52 -16.60 -13.06
N ALA A 251 13.45 -15.40 -12.49
CA ALA A 251 12.91 -14.23 -13.19
C ALA A 251 13.74 -13.89 -14.43
N ALA A 252 15.07 -13.82 -14.30
CA ALA A 252 15.97 -13.52 -15.40
C ALA A 252 15.94 -14.57 -16.52
N SER A 253 15.87 -15.86 -16.19
CA SER A 253 15.87 -16.94 -17.20
C SER A 253 14.56 -17.07 -17.96
N ASN A 254 13.45 -16.60 -17.38
CA ASN A 254 12.11 -16.73 -17.96
C ASN A 254 11.37 -15.37 -18.05
N TRP A 255 12.11 -14.30 -18.33
CA TRP A 255 11.63 -12.94 -18.21
C TRP A 255 10.34 -12.64 -18.97
N SER A 256 10.17 -13.20 -20.18
CA SER A 256 8.96 -12.99 -20.99
C SER A 256 7.67 -13.60 -20.41
N ARG A 257 7.79 -14.56 -19.49
CA ARG A 257 6.64 -15.27 -18.91
C ARG A 257 6.58 -15.19 -17.39
N TYR A 258 7.64 -14.72 -16.75
CA TYR A 258 7.79 -14.72 -15.30
C TYR A 258 6.61 -14.04 -14.60
N GLY A 259 6.37 -12.76 -14.89
CA GLY A 259 5.29 -12.00 -14.28
C GLY A 259 3.91 -12.47 -14.71
N VAL A 260 3.74 -12.86 -15.97
CA VAL A 260 2.48 -13.45 -16.47
C VAL A 260 2.10 -14.68 -15.64
N ASN A 261 3.04 -15.60 -15.42
CA ASN A 261 2.81 -16.81 -14.64
C ASN A 261 2.47 -16.50 -13.18
N LYS A 262 3.18 -15.55 -12.56
CA LYS A 262 2.90 -15.11 -11.18
C LYS A 262 1.52 -14.45 -11.08
N PHE A 263 1.18 -13.55 -12.01
CA PHE A 263 -0.11 -12.87 -12.08
C PHE A 263 -1.28 -13.84 -12.17
N PHE A 264 -1.25 -14.77 -13.13
CA PHE A 264 -2.34 -15.73 -13.28
C PHE A 264 -2.41 -16.75 -12.15
N THR A 265 -1.29 -17.07 -11.50
CA THR A 265 -1.30 -17.89 -10.28
C THR A 265 -2.02 -17.16 -9.14
N MET A 266 -1.69 -15.89 -8.92
CA MET A 266 -2.37 -15.02 -7.97
C MET A 266 -3.86 -14.90 -8.28
N LEU A 267 -4.23 -14.65 -9.54
CA LEU A 267 -5.62 -14.52 -9.97
C LEU A 267 -6.43 -15.80 -9.71
N ARG A 268 -5.85 -16.98 -9.98
CA ARG A 268 -6.48 -18.27 -9.65
C ARG A 268 -6.69 -18.46 -8.15
N SER A 269 -5.74 -18.05 -7.32
CA SER A 269 -5.91 -18.05 -5.86
C SER A 269 -7.06 -17.16 -5.42
N CYS A 270 -7.13 -15.92 -5.93
CA CYS A 270 -8.23 -14.99 -5.61
C CYS A 270 -9.60 -15.55 -6.05
N ASN A 271 -9.66 -16.15 -7.24
CA ASN A 271 -10.88 -16.80 -7.75
C ASN A 271 -11.27 -18.04 -6.94
N THR A 272 -10.30 -18.75 -6.39
CA THR A 272 -10.56 -19.88 -5.48
C THR A 272 -11.07 -19.39 -4.14
N LYS A 273 -10.51 -18.29 -3.60
CA LYS A 273 -10.94 -17.68 -2.34
C LYS A 273 -12.40 -17.26 -2.40
N ILE A 274 -12.79 -16.43 -3.37
CA ILE A 274 -14.19 -15.98 -3.50
C ILE A 274 -15.17 -17.13 -3.72
N ARG A 275 -14.78 -18.18 -4.46
CA ARG A 275 -15.65 -19.37 -4.64
C ARG A 275 -15.87 -20.14 -3.33
N ARG A 276 -14.88 -20.16 -2.45
CA ARG A 276 -14.97 -20.81 -1.13
C ARG A 276 -15.76 -19.98 -0.14
N THR A 277 -15.63 -18.65 -0.20
CA THR A 277 -16.26 -17.74 0.76
C THR A 277 -17.58 -17.14 0.28
N SER A 278 -18.00 -17.39 -0.97
CA SER A 278 -19.23 -16.78 -1.52
C SER A 278 -20.49 -17.08 -0.72
N ARG A 279 -20.55 -18.24 -0.06
CA ARG A 279 -21.67 -18.64 0.81
C ARG A 279 -21.73 -17.87 2.13
N MET A 280 -20.69 -17.13 2.46
CA MET A 280 -20.61 -16.29 3.66
C MET A 280 -21.15 -14.88 3.41
N TYR A 281 -21.50 -14.56 2.16
CA TYR A 281 -22.02 -13.26 1.76
C TYR A 281 -23.48 -13.42 1.33
N ASP A 282 -24.30 -12.42 1.62
CA ASP A 282 -25.70 -12.37 1.17
C ASP A 282 -25.77 -12.31 -0.36
N ALA A 283 -24.81 -11.60 -0.98
CA ALA A 283 -24.65 -11.55 -2.42
C ALA A 283 -23.18 -11.28 -2.81
N VAL A 284 -22.78 -11.79 -3.98
CA VAL A 284 -21.52 -11.41 -4.64
C VAL A 284 -21.88 -10.65 -5.91
N ASN A 285 -21.62 -9.34 -5.92
CA ASN A 285 -22.15 -8.45 -6.95
C ASN A 285 -21.21 -8.35 -8.16
N ALA A 286 -20.09 -7.65 -7.99
CA ALA A 286 -19.22 -7.28 -9.11
C ALA A 286 -17.75 -7.48 -8.79
N ARG A 287 -16.99 -8.04 -9.74
CA ARG A 287 -15.53 -8.08 -9.68
C ARG A 287 -14.97 -6.75 -10.18
N TYR A 288 -14.20 -6.05 -9.36
CA TYR A 288 -13.62 -4.76 -9.73
C TYR A 288 -12.31 -4.94 -10.50
N ASN A 289 -11.44 -5.84 -10.03
CA ASN A 289 -10.18 -6.18 -10.68
C ASN A 289 -9.62 -7.51 -10.12
N PHE A 290 -8.33 -7.79 -10.32
CA PHE A 290 -7.68 -9.02 -9.85
C PHE A 290 -7.76 -9.24 -8.35
N ALA A 291 -7.86 -8.18 -7.54
CA ALA A 291 -7.84 -8.27 -6.07
C ALA A 291 -9.20 -7.98 -5.43
N PHE A 292 -10.03 -7.09 -6.00
CA PHE A 292 -11.21 -6.57 -5.30
C PHE A 292 -12.53 -7.07 -5.89
N VAL A 293 -13.48 -7.36 -5.00
CA VAL A 293 -14.85 -7.76 -5.32
C VAL A 293 -15.82 -7.02 -4.41
N GLU A 294 -16.95 -6.61 -4.96
CA GLU A 294 -18.08 -6.06 -4.24
C GLU A 294 -19.02 -7.20 -3.80
N VAL A 295 -19.40 -7.20 -2.52
CA VAL A 295 -20.31 -8.17 -1.92
C VAL A 295 -21.32 -7.46 -1.02
N VAL A 296 -22.37 -8.18 -0.63
CA VAL A 296 -23.27 -7.80 0.46
C VAL A 296 -22.98 -8.72 1.63
N GLU A 297 -22.65 -8.14 2.78
CA GLU A 297 -22.33 -8.85 4.03
C GLU A 297 -23.16 -8.20 5.15
N ASP A 298 -23.98 -9.01 5.83
CA ASP A 298 -24.91 -8.55 6.88
C ASP A 298 -25.82 -7.40 6.41
N GLY A 299 -26.33 -7.50 5.17
CA GLY A 299 -27.16 -6.48 4.53
C GLY A 299 -26.40 -5.23 4.05
N ASN A 300 -25.10 -5.11 4.33
CA ASN A 300 -24.28 -3.96 3.97
C ASN A 300 -23.45 -4.24 2.72
N LYS A 301 -23.41 -3.24 1.85
CA LYS A 301 -22.54 -3.26 0.68
C LYS A 301 -21.09 -3.02 1.12
N VAL A 302 -20.19 -3.93 0.77
CA VAL A 302 -18.77 -3.87 1.16
C VAL A 302 -17.86 -4.31 0.02
N VAL A 303 -16.65 -3.75 -0.03
CA VAL A 303 -15.59 -4.16 -0.96
C VAL A 303 -14.62 -5.07 -0.21
N LYS A 304 -14.43 -6.30 -0.69
CA LYS A 304 -13.51 -7.28 -0.12
C LYS A 304 -12.22 -7.36 -0.94
N ASN A 305 -11.10 -7.49 -0.25
CA ASN A 305 -9.80 -7.79 -0.83
C ASN A 305 -9.53 -9.29 -0.79
N LEU A 306 -9.42 -9.90 -1.96
CA LEU A 306 -9.23 -11.33 -2.12
C LEU A 306 -7.76 -11.74 -2.09
N LEU A 307 -6.84 -10.79 -2.25
CA LEU A 307 -5.41 -11.07 -2.15
C LEU A 307 -4.98 -11.14 -0.69
N ASN A 308 -5.54 -10.28 0.15
CA ASN A 308 -5.19 -10.17 1.56
C ASN A 308 -6.23 -10.84 2.45
N ASN A 309 -5.76 -11.41 3.56
CA ASN A 309 -6.65 -11.90 4.62
C ASN A 309 -6.98 -10.76 5.58
N GLY A 310 -7.98 -10.95 6.44
CA GLY A 310 -8.30 -10.00 7.51
C GLY A 310 -7.08 -9.67 8.40
N HIS A 311 -6.28 -10.69 8.71
CA HIS A 311 -4.99 -10.63 9.40
C HIS A 311 -4.24 -11.95 9.17
N SER A 312 -3.04 -12.11 9.73
CA SER A 312 -2.17 -13.29 9.55
C SER A 312 -2.81 -14.63 9.92
N PHE A 313 -3.74 -14.65 10.89
CA PHE A 313 -4.45 -15.85 11.34
C PHE A 313 -5.84 -16.04 10.70
N SER A 314 -6.35 -15.04 9.99
CA SER A 314 -7.67 -15.13 9.36
C SER A 314 -7.57 -15.82 8.00
N SER A 315 -8.61 -16.57 7.64
CA SER A 315 -8.80 -17.09 6.28
C SER A 315 -9.78 -16.24 5.45
N LYS A 316 -10.50 -15.30 6.08
CA LYS A 316 -11.47 -14.44 5.41
C LYS A 316 -10.78 -13.35 4.60
N ALA A 317 -11.48 -12.82 3.60
CA ALA A 317 -11.04 -11.65 2.84
C ALA A 317 -11.11 -10.39 3.71
N SER A 318 -10.09 -9.53 3.67
CA SER A 318 -10.14 -8.26 4.40
C SER A 318 -11.16 -7.30 3.76
N THR A 319 -11.75 -6.44 4.59
CA THR A 319 -12.67 -5.39 4.15
C THR A 319 -11.86 -4.17 3.70
N ALA A 320 -11.90 -3.87 2.40
CA ALA A 320 -11.21 -2.72 1.80
C ALA A 320 -12.03 -1.43 1.89
N TYR A 321 -13.35 -1.54 1.88
CA TYR A 321 -14.25 -0.40 2.03
C TYR A 321 -15.65 -0.87 2.45
N ASP A 322 -16.34 -0.06 3.24
CA ASP A 322 -17.71 -0.30 3.70
C ASP A 322 -18.57 0.92 3.32
N TYR A 323 -19.54 0.73 2.43
CA TYR A 323 -20.37 1.84 1.95
C TYR A 323 -21.34 2.36 3.02
N SER A 324 -21.69 1.52 4.01
CA SER A 324 -22.56 1.93 5.13
C SER A 324 -21.81 2.71 6.19
N ASN A 325 -20.50 2.43 6.33
CA ASN A 325 -19.60 3.13 7.24
C ASN A 325 -18.27 3.45 6.55
N PRO A 326 -18.22 4.51 5.70
CA PRO A 326 -17.04 4.87 4.91
C PRO A 326 -15.76 5.11 5.73
N ASN A 327 -15.91 5.48 7.01
CA ASN A 327 -14.78 5.75 7.89
C ASN A 327 -14.27 4.51 8.63
N LYS A 328 -14.94 3.35 8.54
CA LYS A 328 -14.60 2.14 9.32
C LYS A 328 -13.15 1.71 9.11
N VAL A 329 -12.73 1.52 7.87
CA VAL A 329 -11.37 1.04 7.54
C VAL A 329 -10.31 2.07 7.98
N ARG A 330 -10.55 3.36 7.73
CA ARG A 330 -9.67 4.44 8.16
C ARG A 330 -9.53 4.48 9.69
N ARG A 331 -10.64 4.38 10.41
CA ARG A 331 -10.67 4.43 11.88
C ARG A 331 -9.97 3.22 12.49
N PHE A 332 -10.25 2.03 11.97
CA PHE A 332 -9.60 0.78 12.39
C PHE A 332 -8.07 0.86 12.23
N ARG A 333 -7.58 1.34 11.08
CA ARG A 333 -6.14 1.59 10.85
C ARG A 333 -5.55 2.63 11.78
N ALA A 334 -6.28 3.71 12.07
CA ALA A 334 -5.81 4.74 13.00
C ALA A 334 -5.59 4.14 14.40
N LEU A 335 -6.52 3.32 14.90
CA LEU A 335 -6.39 2.65 16.19
C LEU A 335 -5.24 1.64 16.20
N LEU A 336 -5.06 0.87 15.12
CA LEU A 336 -3.90 -0.03 14.95
C LEU A 336 -2.57 0.73 15.04
N ASN A 337 -2.41 1.82 14.27
CA ASN A 337 -1.20 2.64 14.27
C ASN A 337 -0.93 3.28 15.65
N LEU A 338 -1.99 3.74 16.34
CA LEU A 338 -1.89 4.31 17.68
C LEU A 338 -1.53 3.25 18.73
N GLY A 339 -2.06 2.04 18.59
CA GLY A 339 -1.65 0.89 19.40
C GLY A 339 -0.17 0.57 19.19
N GLU A 340 0.28 0.48 17.94
CA GLU A 340 1.68 0.21 17.59
C GLU A 340 2.64 1.25 18.19
N LEU A 341 2.30 2.53 18.05
CA LEU A 341 3.03 3.62 18.68
C LEU A 341 3.01 3.52 20.20
N GLY A 342 1.83 3.30 20.79
CA GLY A 342 1.62 3.21 22.23
C GLY A 342 2.44 2.11 22.89
N LEU A 343 2.66 0.98 22.20
CA LEU A 343 3.56 -0.10 22.65
C LEU A 343 4.99 0.40 22.89
N GLY A 344 5.42 1.43 22.17
CA GLY A 344 6.71 2.11 22.38
C GLY A 344 6.86 2.75 23.76
N PHE A 345 5.75 3.05 24.44
CA PHE A 345 5.74 3.69 25.74
C PHE A 345 5.45 2.71 26.89
N LEU A 346 5.17 1.44 26.59
CA LEU A 346 4.99 0.41 27.61
C LEU A 346 6.33 -0.21 28.03
N PRO A 347 6.50 -0.56 29.32
CA PRO A 347 7.71 -1.19 29.83
C PRO A 347 7.73 -2.71 29.54
N ILE A 348 7.63 -3.08 28.26
CA ILE A 348 7.60 -4.49 27.82
C ILE A 348 8.89 -4.90 27.09
N PRO A 349 9.30 -6.19 27.17
CA PRO A 349 10.42 -6.71 26.40
C PRO A 349 10.24 -6.53 24.89
N GLY A 350 11.33 -6.20 24.18
CA GLY A 350 11.28 -5.94 22.74
C GLY A 350 10.81 -7.12 21.87
N TRP A 351 11.01 -8.36 22.32
CA TRP A 351 10.50 -9.54 21.59
C TRP A 351 8.97 -9.64 21.65
N ILE A 352 8.35 -9.24 22.78
CA ILE A 352 6.88 -9.16 22.90
C ILE A 352 6.37 -8.06 21.97
N LYS A 353 7.02 -6.89 22.01
CA LYS A 353 6.69 -5.75 21.15
C LYS A 353 6.67 -6.15 19.68
N SER A 354 7.74 -6.80 19.21
CA SER A 354 7.86 -7.24 17.82
C SER A 354 6.77 -8.23 17.38
N ASN A 355 6.33 -9.11 18.29
CA ASN A 355 5.20 -10.02 18.01
C ASN A 355 3.88 -9.27 17.85
N VAL A 356 3.61 -8.28 18.71
CA VAL A 356 2.39 -7.47 18.63
C VAL A 356 2.42 -6.56 17.40
N GLU A 357 3.55 -5.92 17.11
CA GLU A 357 3.76 -5.10 15.89
C GLU A 357 3.47 -5.93 14.63
N SER A 358 4.07 -7.12 14.50
CA SER A 358 3.82 -8.02 13.37
C SER A 358 2.35 -8.41 13.22
N PHE A 359 1.65 -8.54 14.36
CA PHE A 359 0.23 -8.85 14.36
C PHE A 359 -0.62 -7.65 13.88
N ILE A 360 -0.35 -6.44 14.37
CA ILE A 360 -0.99 -5.19 13.95
C ILE A 360 -0.78 -4.97 12.44
N GLU A 361 0.46 -5.02 11.97
CA GLU A 361 0.83 -4.80 10.57
C GLU A 361 0.08 -5.74 9.60
N SER A 362 -0.16 -6.98 10.05
CA SER A 362 -0.82 -8.01 9.23
C SER A 362 -2.24 -7.66 8.79
N PHE A 363 -2.91 -6.71 9.47
CA PHE A 363 -4.26 -6.27 9.09
C PHE A 363 -4.26 -5.35 7.87
N TYR A 364 -3.24 -4.49 7.73
CA TYR A 364 -3.40 -3.31 6.89
C TYR A 364 -2.25 -3.03 5.94
N VAL A 365 -1.00 -3.45 6.21
CA VAL A 365 0.15 -3.04 5.39
C VAL A 365 0.01 -3.51 3.95
N GLU A 366 -0.13 -4.82 3.74
CA GLU A 366 -0.29 -5.39 2.38
C GLU A 366 -1.64 -4.99 1.74
N GLN A 367 -2.67 -4.81 2.55
CA GLN A 367 -3.98 -4.34 2.07
C GLN A 367 -3.89 -2.91 1.51
N ARG A 368 -3.21 -2.02 2.22
CA ARG A 368 -2.95 -0.64 1.80
C ARG A 368 -2.21 -0.61 0.46
N LEU A 369 -1.21 -1.47 0.28
CA LEU A 369 -0.49 -1.55 -1.00
C LEU A 369 -1.38 -1.98 -2.17
N THR A 370 -2.29 -2.91 -1.96
CA THR A 370 -3.16 -3.43 -3.02
C THR A 370 -4.27 -2.46 -3.39
N GLU A 371 -4.68 -1.57 -2.48
CA GLU A 371 -5.70 -0.53 -2.73
C GLU A 371 -5.36 0.42 -3.89
N GLY A 372 -4.10 0.46 -4.34
CA GLY A 372 -3.75 1.15 -5.59
C GLY A 372 -4.52 0.62 -6.80
N ALA A 373 -4.80 -0.69 -6.84
CA ALA A 373 -5.65 -1.28 -7.88
C ALA A 373 -7.12 -0.85 -7.73
N LEU A 374 -7.61 -0.70 -6.49
CA LEU A 374 -8.98 -0.26 -6.21
C LEU A 374 -9.19 1.20 -6.62
N ILE A 375 -8.22 2.06 -6.34
CA ILE A 375 -8.23 3.45 -6.81
C ILE A 375 -8.16 3.50 -8.33
N GLY A 376 -7.26 2.74 -8.96
CA GLY A 376 -7.19 2.62 -10.42
C GLY A 376 -8.53 2.21 -11.03
N TYR A 377 -9.28 1.31 -10.38
CA TYR A 377 -10.64 0.97 -10.78
C TYR A 377 -11.58 2.18 -10.76
N PHE A 378 -11.70 2.87 -9.63
CA PHE A 378 -12.64 3.99 -9.51
C PHE A 378 -12.28 5.15 -10.44
N GLU A 379 -10.99 5.50 -10.59
CA GLU A 379 -10.54 6.51 -11.54
C GLU A 379 -10.88 6.11 -12.98
N SER A 380 -10.67 4.83 -13.35
CA SER A 380 -10.99 4.32 -14.68
C SER A 380 -12.49 4.34 -15.02
N LYS A 381 -13.35 4.48 -13.99
CA LYS A 381 -14.81 4.63 -14.11
C LYS A 381 -15.27 6.09 -13.94
N GLY A 382 -14.35 7.04 -13.77
CA GLY A 382 -14.67 8.45 -13.53
C GLY A 382 -15.20 8.76 -12.13
N ASN A 383 -15.13 7.81 -11.19
CA ASN A 383 -15.56 7.99 -9.81
C ASN A 383 -14.42 8.53 -8.94
N ASN A 384 -14.07 9.80 -9.15
CA ASN A 384 -12.98 10.47 -8.44
C ASN A 384 -13.25 10.68 -6.94
N GLU A 385 -14.52 10.77 -6.56
CA GLU A 385 -14.94 10.88 -5.15
C GLU A 385 -14.52 9.63 -4.39
N MET A 386 -14.93 8.45 -4.88
CA MET A 386 -14.56 7.18 -4.26
C MET A 386 -13.04 6.93 -4.31
N ALA A 387 -12.38 7.29 -5.41
CA ALA A 387 -10.91 7.22 -5.48
C ALA A 387 -10.24 8.06 -4.36
N THR A 388 -10.79 9.24 -4.07
CA THR A 388 -10.30 10.14 -3.01
C THR A 388 -10.61 9.58 -1.62
N GLU A 389 -11.78 9.00 -1.41
CA GLU A 389 -12.13 8.34 -0.14
C GLU A 389 -11.19 7.17 0.18
N ILE A 390 -10.92 6.30 -0.82
CA ILE A 390 -9.96 5.20 -0.66
C ILE A 390 -8.54 5.72 -0.46
N ALA A 391 -8.15 6.84 -1.08
CA ALA A 391 -6.83 7.43 -0.82
C ALA A 391 -6.73 7.95 0.63
N ASN A 392 -7.79 8.56 1.15
CA ASN A 392 -7.82 9.13 2.50
C ASN A 392 -7.75 8.08 3.63
N GLN A 393 -8.14 6.83 3.39
CA GLN A 393 -8.01 5.74 4.38
C GLN A 393 -6.62 5.11 4.46
N MET A 394 -5.68 5.50 3.59
CA MET A 394 -4.33 4.91 3.56
C MET A 394 -3.41 5.42 4.68
N ALA A 395 -3.68 6.62 5.20
CA ALA A 395 -2.90 7.28 6.24
C ALA A 395 -1.38 7.37 5.94
N ASN A 396 -1.00 7.47 4.66
CA ASN A 396 0.37 7.59 4.21
C ASN A 396 0.59 8.98 3.57
N PRO A 397 1.31 9.90 4.24
CA PRO A 397 1.48 11.28 3.78
C PRO A 397 2.45 11.40 2.59
N TYR A 398 3.14 10.32 2.23
CA TYR A 398 4.07 10.28 1.10
C TYR A 398 3.42 9.78 -0.18
N LEU A 399 2.20 9.24 -0.10
CA LEU A 399 1.42 8.93 -1.29
C LEU A 399 0.91 10.21 -1.93
N ILE A 400 1.57 10.61 -3.01
CA ILE A 400 1.13 11.75 -3.79
C ILE A 400 -0.09 11.33 -4.60
N PHE A 401 -1.24 11.91 -4.26
CA PHE A 401 -2.52 11.68 -4.92
C PHE A 401 -3.12 13.01 -5.43
N ASN A 402 -2.44 13.66 -6.38
CA ASN A 402 -2.94 14.86 -7.04
C ASN A 402 -3.19 14.61 -8.52
#